data_AF-A0A0S8DDI7-F1
#
_entry.id   AF-A0A0S8DDI7-F1
#
_cell.length_a   1.000
_cell.length_b   1.000
_cell.length_c   1.000
_cell.angle_alpha   90.00
_cell.angle_beta   90.00
_cell.angle_gamma   90.00
#
_symmetry.space_group_name_H-M   'P 1'
#
loop_
_entity.id
_entity.type
_entity.pdbx_description
1 polymer ?
#
loop_
_entity_poly.entity_id
_entity_poly.type
_entity_poly.pdbx_seq_one_letter_code
_entity_poly.pdbx_strand_id
1 'polypeptide(L)' 'MITGRYHQIRAQLSYINHPVLGDVKYKSKELKNHIFLNSYFLEFDHPIKKERLKIFSCISFDERELNL' A
#
# COMPACT_ATOMS: atom_id res chain seq x y z
N MET A 1 -5.05 -9.46 3.99
CA MET A 1 -4.22 -9.01 5.14
C MET A 1 -4.76 -9.69 6.39
N ILE A 2 -3.92 -10.28 7.26
CA ILE A 2 -4.39 -11.07 8.42
C ILE A 2 -4.49 -10.18 9.68
N THR A 3 -3.55 -9.24 9.85
CA THR A 3 -3.51 -8.28 10.96
C THR A 3 -3.24 -6.87 10.42
N GLY A 4 -3.57 -5.82 11.19
CA GLY A 4 -3.41 -4.42 10.80
C GLY A 4 -2.34 -3.67 11.60
N ARG A 5 -1.18 -4.29 11.89
CA ARG A 5 -0.14 -3.63 12.70
C ARG A 5 0.45 -2.43 11.96
N TYR A 6 0.96 -1.46 12.73
CA TYR A 6 1.60 -0.27 12.17
C TYR A 6 2.74 -0.67 11.22
N HIS A 7 2.71 -0.14 10.00
CA HIS A 7 3.68 -0.42 8.92
C HIS A 7 3.85 -1.90 8.55
N GLN A 8 2.88 -2.77 8.84
CA GLN A 8 3.06 -4.21 8.72
C GLN A 8 3.59 -4.65 7.34
N ILE A 9 2.94 -4.22 6.25
CA ILE A 9 3.37 -4.57 4.89
C ILE A 9 4.78 -4.07 4.60
N ARG A 10 5.07 -2.80 4.94
CA ARG A 10 6.37 -2.14 4.71
C ARG A 10 7.51 -2.87 5.44
N ALA A 11 7.30 -3.20 6.72
CA ALA A 11 8.27 -3.89 7.55
C ALA A 11 8.49 -5.34 7.09
N GLN A 12 7.41 -6.06 6.74
CA GLN A 12 7.50 -7.45 6.27
C GLN A 12 8.26 -7.54 4.94
N LEU A 13 7.94 -6.65 4.00
CA LEU A 13 8.60 -6.59 2.69
C LEU A 13 10.09 -6.23 2.82
N SER A 14 10.42 -5.26 3.66
CA SER A 14 11.81 -4.92 3.98
C SER A 14 12.57 -6.07 4.64
N TYR A 15 11.93 -6.79 5.57
CA TYR A 15 12.54 -7.95 6.27
C TYR A 15 12.96 -9.06 5.30
N ILE A 16 12.20 -9.28 4.22
CA ILE A 16 12.55 -10.26 3.17
C ILE A 16 13.43 -9.67 2.06
N ASN A 17 14.09 -8.52 2.29
CA ASN A 17 14.96 -7.79 1.36
C ASN A 17 14.26 -7.25 0.10
N HIS A 18 12.94 -7.03 0.15
CA HIS A 18 12.17 -6.45 -0.96
C HIS A 18 11.39 -5.23 -0.48
N PRO A 19 12.04 -4.16 0.02
CA PRO A 19 11.34 -3.02 0.58
C PRO A 19 10.43 -2.32 -0.45
N VAL A 20 9.38 -1.68 0.05
CA VAL A 20 8.46 -0.88 -0.78
C VAL A 20 9.23 0.27 -1.41
N LEU A 21 9.02 0.47 -2.71
CA LEU A 21 9.66 1.55 -3.46
C LEU A 21 9.34 2.93 -2.87
N GLY A 22 10.37 3.78 -2.77
CA GLY A 22 10.27 5.11 -2.15
C GLY A 22 10.25 5.12 -0.60
N ASP A 23 10.24 3.96 0.05
CA ASP A 23 10.20 3.86 1.51
C ASP A 23 11.58 3.98 2.17
N VAL A 24 12.03 5.22 2.37
CA VAL A 24 13.33 5.56 2.97
C VAL A 24 13.52 4.94 4.36
N LYS A 25 12.46 4.89 5.18
CA LYS A 25 12.51 4.31 6.53
C LYS A 25 12.92 2.83 6.52
N TYR A 26 12.55 2.12 5.46
CA TYR A 26 12.79 0.70 5.29
C TYR A 26 13.86 0.38 4.22
N LYS A 27 14.77 1.34 3.99
CA LYS A 27 15.97 1.22 3.13
C LYS A 27 15.68 1.07 1.63
N SER A 28 14.53 1.54 1.15
CA SER A 28 14.34 1.75 -0.29
C SER A 28 15.03 3.04 -0.75
N LYS A 29 15.38 3.08 -2.04
CA LYS A 29 15.72 4.33 -2.74
C LYS A 29 14.60 5.35 -2.56
N GLU A 30 14.97 6.58 -2.21
CA GLU A 30 14.05 7.72 -2.14
C GLU A 30 13.56 8.09 -3.54
N LEU A 31 12.26 8.31 -3.68
CA LEU A 31 11.63 8.76 -4.93
C LEU A 31 10.57 9.80 -4.61
N LYS A 32 10.92 11.08 -4.84
CA LYS A 32 10.02 12.23 -4.69
C LYS A 32 9.22 12.26 -3.37
N ASN A 33 9.80 11.76 -2.27
CA ASN A 33 9.13 11.59 -0.98
C ASN A 33 7.80 10.81 -1.03
N HIS A 34 7.63 9.94 -2.03
CA HIS A 34 6.43 9.12 -2.22
C HIS A 34 6.70 7.66 -1.88
N ILE A 35 5.77 7.01 -1.17
CA ILE A 35 5.83 5.57 -0.90
C ILE A 35 4.85 4.89 -1.86
N PHE A 36 5.37 4.01 -2.71
CA PHE A 36 4.58 3.31 -3.72
C PHE A 36 3.84 2.10 -3.11
N LEU A 37 2.93 2.38 -2.18
CA LEU A 37 2.03 1.39 -1.57
C LEU A 37 0.63 1.98 -1.48
N ASN A 38 -0.30 1.41 -2.24
CA ASN A 38 -1.70 1.81 -2.25
C ASN A 38 -2.63 0.66 -1.83
N SER A 39 -3.72 0.98 -1.15
CA SER A 39 -4.79 0.02 -0.86
C SER A 39 -5.74 -0.06 -2.06
N TYR A 40 -5.59 -1.11 -2.87
CA TYR A 40 -6.41 -1.27 -4.07
C TYR A 40 -7.87 -1.65 -3.78
N PHE A 41 -8.10 -2.49 -2.77
CA PHE A 41 -9.39 -3.12 -2.52
C PHE A 41 -9.73 -3.15 -1.04
N LEU A 42 -10.99 -2.86 -0.72
CA LEU A 42 -11.55 -2.97 0.63
C LEU A 42 -12.92 -3.67 0.56
N GLU A 43 -13.11 -4.66 1.42
CA GLU A 43 -14.37 -5.39 1.56
C GLU A 43 -14.74 -5.56 3.02
N PHE A 44 -15.98 -5.25 3.35
CA PHE A 44 -16.55 -5.39 4.69
C PHE A 44 -18.07 -5.42 4.62
N ASP A 45 -18.70 -5.87 5.71
CA ASP A 45 -20.16 -5.85 5.82
C ASP A 45 -20.62 -4.45 6.25
N HIS A 46 -21.55 -3.87 5.51
CA HIS A 46 -22.08 -2.55 5.82
C HIS A 46 -22.60 -2.53 7.28
N PRO A 47 -22.17 -1.57 8.12
CA PRO A 47 -22.43 -1.62 9.57
C PRO A 47 -23.92 -1.64 9.92
N ILE A 48 -24.73 -0.92 9.13
CA ILE A 48 -26.20 -0.86 9.27
C ILE A 48 -26.91 -1.90 8.38
N LYS A 49 -26.72 -1.84 7.06
CA LYS A 49 -27.46 -2.69 6.09
C LYS A 49 -27.07 -4.17 6.12
N LYS A 50 -25.92 -4.53 6.70
CA LYS A 50 -25.35 -5.90 6.71
C LYS A 50 -25.13 -6.52 5.32
N GLU A 51 -25.19 -5.70 4.27
CA GLU A 51 -24.84 -6.08 2.91
C GLU A 51 -23.33 -6.04 2.70
N ARG A 52 -22.81 -6.95 1.87
CA ARG A 52 -21.39 -7.03 1.55
C ARG A 52 -21.00 -5.87 0.63
N LEU A 53 -20.12 -4.98 1.10
CA LEU A 53 -19.58 -3.89 0.29
C LEU A 53 -18.21 -4.25 -0.28
N LYS A 54 -17.99 -3.87 -1.53
CA LYS A 54 -16.71 -3.99 -2.24
C LYS A 54 -16.35 -2.63 -2.81
N ILE A 55 -15.21 -2.09 -2.38
CA ILE A 55 -14.72 -0.77 -2.79
C ILE A 55 -13.37 -0.97 -3.46
N PHE A 56 -13.18 -0.35 -4.61
CA PHE A 56 -11.95 -0.39 -5.39
C PHE A 56 -11.38 1.01 -5.54
N SER A 57 -10.07 1.15 -5.37
CA SER A 57 -9.34 2.38 -5.70
C SER A 57 -8.98 2.35 -7.18
N CYS A 58 -9.31 3.43 -7.89
CA CYS A 58 -8.69 3.71 -9.18
C CYS A 58 -7.24 4.12 -8.93
N ILE A 59 -6.30 3.29 -9.36
CA ILE A 59 -4.88 3.64 -9.29
C ILE A 59 -4.59 4.57 -10.47
N SER A 60 -4.36 5.85 -10.20
CA SER A 60 -3.70 6.74 -11.16
C SER A 60 -2.20 6.56 -10.99
N PHE A 61 -1.62 5.67 -11.79
CA PHE A 61 -0.17 5.52 -11.86
C PHE A 61 0.35 6.47 -12.95
N ASP A 62 1.12 7.48 -12.56
CA ASP A 62 1.84 8.31 -13.52
C ASP A 62 3.27 7.77 -13.65
N GLU A 63 3.58 7.12 -14.77
CA GLU A 63 4.92 6.58 -15.06
C GLU A 63 6.03 7.65 -14.96
N ARG A 64 5.71 8.94 -15.14
CA ARG A 64 6.65 10.06 -14.95
C ARG A 64 7.08 10.25 -13.49
N GLU A 65 6.40 9.61 -12.54
CA GLU A 65 6.83 9.57 -11.14
C GLU A 65 8.03 8.67 -10.92
N LEU A 66 8.25 7.67 -11.79
CA LEU A 66 9.33 6.72 -11.62
C LEU A 66 10.69 7.19 -12.14
N ASN A 67 10.75 8.10 -13.13
CA ASN A 67 11.99 8.56 -13.80
C ASN A 67 13.09 7.48 -13.77
N LEU A 68 12.78 6.31 -14.37
CA LEU A 68 13.78 5.31 -14.69
C LEU A 68 14.67 5.80 -15.83
#